data_AF-A0A9D2ESA3-F1
#
_entry.id   AF-A0A9D2ESA3-F1
#
_cell.length_a   1.000
_cell.length_b   1.000
_cell.length_c   1.000
_cell.angle_alpha   90.00
_cell.angle_beta   90.00
_cell.angle_gamma   90.00
#
_symmetry.space_group_name_H-M   'P 1'
#
loop_
_entity.id
_entity.type
_entity.pdbx_description
1 polymer ?
#
loop_
_entity_poly.entity_id
_entity_poly.type
_entity_poly.pdbx_seq_one_letter_code
_entity_poly.pdbx_strand_id
1 'polypeptide(L)'
;MELWQGFVLLLVYSWLGYFPAKALGIPWDVRSRVFVGLLTLVLAAVLLVPLKPARLGALFRVRRPLLPWTAALLAGMLLFSQLSVLLAMLFASEADAKSLTDGTLPLQVLAIAVLGPLCEELIYRGGLTQGLCARFPWKEGIVLSAVAFMIGHPWFQIPQTLLIGLVLGYLCWYTGSLGYGILIHILFNGLLFFYPSSAALLEWNRAVAILLSLGIVAAGLALTLWALRGFTRCADRLQATEAAP
;
A
#
# COMPACT_ATOMS: atom_id res chain seq x y z
N MET A 1 10.84 -6.14 11.25
CA MET A 1 10.06 -6.44 12.45
C MET A 1 9.87 -7.95 12.51
N GLU A 2 9.42 -8.48 13.64
CA GLU A 2 9.12 -9.90 13.78
C GLU A 2 7.70 -10.22 13.28
N LEU A 3 7.47 -11.45 12.80
CA LEU A 3 6.17 -11.83 12.22
C LEU A 3 5.00 -11.63 13.19
N TRP A 4 5.19 -11.96 14.47
CA TRP A 4 4.14 -11.84 15.48
C TRP A 4 3.73 -10.38 15.71
N GLN A 5 4.65 -9.43 15.53
CA GLN A 5 4.35 -7.99 15.64
C GLN A 5 3.37 -7.58 14.53
N GLY A 6 3.54 -8.12 13.32
CA GLY A 6 2.61 -7.92 12.21
C GLY A 6 1.20 -8.44 12.52
N PHE A 7 1.09 -9.64 13.09
CA PHE A 7 -0.21 -10.20 13.48
C PHE A 7 -0.91 -9.41 14.58
N VAL A 8 -0.15 -8.96 15.60
CA VAL A 8 -0.71 -8.11 16.67
C VAL A 8 -1.25 -6.81 16.09
N LEU A 9 -0.48 -6.14 15.22
CA LEU A 9 -0.91 -4.91 14.56
C LEU A 9 -2.12 -5.15 13.64
N LEU A 10 -2.14 -6.25 12.89
CA LEU A 10 -3.27 -6.62 12.03
C LEU A 10 -4.55 -6.83 12.84
N LEU A 11 -4.48 -7.56 13.96
CA LEU A 11 -5.64 -7.79 14.83
C LEU A 11 -6.19 -6.50 15.41
N VAL A 12 -5.31 -5.59 15.84
CA VAL A 12 -5.72 -4.27 16.37
C VAL A 12 -6.33 -3.40 15.27
N TYR A 13 -5.69 -3.33 14.12
CA TYR A 13 -6.14 -2.50 13.00
C TYR A 13 -7.48 -2.98 12.42
N SER A 14 -7.68 -4.29 12.30
CA SER A 14 -8.86 -4.85 11.64
C SER A 14 -10.02 -5.17 12.58
N TRP A 15 -9.77 -5.36 13.89
CA TRP A 15 -10.81 -5.84 14.83
C TRP A 15 -10.74 -5.18 16.20
N LEU A 16 -9.62 -5.32 16.91
CA LEU A 16 -9.58 -5.01 18.35
C LEU A 16 -9.63 -3.51 18.63
N GLY A 17 -9.16 -2.66 17.72
CA GLY A 17 -9.22 -1.20 17.86
C GLY A 17 -10.65 -0.64 17.83
N TYR A 18 -11.62 -1.39 17.29
CA TYR A 18 -13.01 -0.95 17.23
C TYR A 18 -13.72 -1.00 18.59
N PHE A 19 -13.30 -1.89 19.50
CA PHE A 19 -13.86 -1.96 20.85
C PHE A 19 -13.59 -0.69 21.69
N PRO A 20 -12.35 -0.18 21.82
CA PRO A 20 -12.10 1.08 22.52
C PRO A 20 -12.75 2.27 21.80
N ALA A 21 -12.80 2.29 20.47
CA ALA A 21 -13.52 3.34 19.74
C ALA A 21 -15.00 3.38 20.14
N LYS A 22 -15.65 2.21 20.19
CA LYS A 22 -17.04 2.07 20.62
C LYS A 22 -17.23 2.46 22.09
N ALA A 23 -16.32 2.05 22.98
CA ALA A 23 -16.38 2.38 24.41
C ALA A 23 -16.27 3.90 24.67
N LEU A 24 -15.55 4.61 23.81
CA LEU A 24 -15.41 6.07 23.85
C LEU A 24 -16.54 6.81 23.11
N GLY A 25 -17.54 6.09 22.58
CA GLY A 25 -18.65 6.70 21.85
C GLY A 25 -18.26 7.27 20.47
N ILE A 26 -17.14 6.83 19.89
CA ILE A 26 -16.70 7.28 18.56
C ILE A 26 -17.61 6.65 17.50
N PRO A 27 -18.24 7.46 16.61
CA PRO A 27 -19.13 6.95 15.57
C PRO A 27 -18.43 6.02 14.57
N TRP A 28 -19.21 5.11 14.00
CA TRP A 28 -18.74 4.08 13.05
C TRP A 28 -18.57 4.63 11.62
N ASP A 29 -17.74 5.67 11.50
CA ASP A 29 -17.40 6.35 10.27
C ASP A 29 -15.88 6.59 10.17
N VAL A 30 -15.43 7.54 9.34
CA VAL A 30 -14.02 7.90 9.20
C VAL A 30 -13.32 8.23 10.53
N ARG A 31 -14.05 8.73 11.55
CA ARG A 31 -13.48 9.05 12.86
C ARG A 31 -12.98 7.81 13.59
N SER A 32 -13.74 6.72 13.52
CA SER A 32 -13.30 5.43 14.08
C SER A 32 -12.05 4.90 13.36
N ARG A 33 -11.94 5.11 12.04
CA ARG A 33 -10.74 4.72 11.25
C ARG A 33 -9.52 5.53 11.64
N VAL A 34 -9.66 6.84 11.82
CA VAL A 34 -8.58 7.70 12.33
C VAL A 34 -8.13 7.23 13.71
N PHE A 35 -9.08 6.98 14.62
CA PHE A 35 -8.78 6.50 15.97
C PHE A 35 -8.02 5.16 15.94
N VAL A 36 -8.52 4.18 15.20
CA VAL A 36 -7.89 2.85 15.08
C VAL A 36 -6.52 2.94 14.42
N GLY A 37 -6.36 3.77 13.40
CA GLY A 37 -5.07 4.04 12.76
C GLY A 37 -4.06 4.62 13.75
N LEU A 38 -4.43 5.66 14.49
CA LEU A 38 -3.56 6.25 15.52
C LEU A 38 -3.19 5.26 16.62
N LEU A 39 -4.17 4.50 17.12
CA LEU A 39 -3.94 3.44 18.11
C LEU A 39 -2.94 2.40 17.59
N THR A 40 -3.09 1.98 16.33
CA THR A 40 -2.19 1.03 15.67
C THR A 40 -0.78 1.60 15.53
N LEU A 41 -0.62 2.88 15.17
CA LEU A 41 0.68 3.54 15.08
C LEU A 41 1.36 3.69 16.44
N VAL A 42 0.60 4.00 17.51
CA VAL A 42 1.12 4.04 18.87
C VAL A 42 1.63 2.66 19.29
N LEU A 43 0.84 1.62 19.04
CA LEU A 43 1.24 0.24 19.32
C LEU A 43 2.48 -0.16 18.51
N ALA A 44 2.53 0.20 17.22
CA ALA A 44 3.70 -0.06 16.38
C ALA A 44 4.95 0.64 16.93
N ALA A 45 4.83 1.91 17.35
CA ALA A 45 5.94 2.64 17.97
C ALA A 45 6.46 1.90 19.22
N VAL A 46 5.58 1.42 20.10
CA VAL A 46 5.95 0.62 21.28
C VAL A 46 6.67 -0.67 20.88
N LEU A 47 6.17 -1.38 19.87
CA LEU A 47 6.78 -2.62 19.37
C LEU A 47 8.16 -2.38 18.71
N LEU A 48 8.45 -1.16 18.27
CA LEU A 48 9.73 -0.77 17.68
C LEU A 48 10.76 -0.27 18.70
N VAL A 49 10.36 0.10 19.93
CA VAL A 49 11.27 0.57 21.00
C VAL A 49 12.47 -0.36 21.25
N PRO A 50 12.32 -1.70 21.27
CA PRO A 50 13.46 -2.59 21.51
C PRO A 50 14.50 -2.62 20.37
N LEU A 51 14.21 -2.03 19.21
CA LEU A 51 15.14 -2.02 18.09
C LEU A 51 16.28 -1.03 18.33
N LYS A 52 17.51 -1.44 17.98
CA LYS A 52 18.67 -0.54 17.99
C LYS A 52 18.41 0.66 17.06
N PRO A 53 18.83 1.90 17.43
CA PRO A 53 18.61 3.10 16.62
C PRO A 53 19.06 2.97 15.16
N ALA A 54 20.21 2.31 14.91
CA ALA A 54 20.70 2.06 13.56
C ALA A 54 19.75 1.17 12.73
N ARG A 55 19.14 0.14 13.36
CA ARG A 55 18.15 -0.74 12.72
C ARG A 55 16.84 0.01 12.46
N LEU A 56 16.41 0.85 13.39
CA LEU A 56 15.24 1.71 13.22
C LEU A 56 15.42 2.70 12.07
N GLY A 57 16.56 3.38 12.01
CA GLY A 57 16.90 4.28 10.91
C GLY A 57 17.03 3.57 9.55
N ALA A 58 17.52 2.32 9.54
CA ALA A 58 17.54 1.49 8.34
C ALA A 58 16.13 1.13 7.84
N LEU A 59 15.21 0.84 8.77
CA LEU A 59 13.84 0.42 8.46
C LEU A 59 13.04 1.49 7.69
N PHE A 60 13.36 2.78 7.87
CA PHE A 60 12.66 3.89 7.19
C PHE A 60 13.54 4.62 6.17
N ARG A 61 14.68 4.05 5.80
CA ARG A 61 15.66 4.71 4.94
C ARG A 61 15.18 4.82 3.50
N VAL A 62 15.29 6.01 2.92
CA VAL A 62 15.05 6.25 1.49
C VAL A 62 16.28 6.88 0.87
N ARG A 63 16.90 6.18 -0.09
CA ARG A 63 18.07 6.67 -0.83
C ARG A 63 17.62 7.55 -2.01
N ARG A 64 18.14 8.78 -2.07
CA ARG A 64 17.79 9.77 -3.13
C ARG A 64 17.91 9.24 -4.56
N PRO A 65 18.96 8.48 -4.95
CA PRO A 65 19.09 7.98 -6.32
C PRO A 65 18.00 6.98 -6.73
N LEU A 66 17.26 6.41 -5.76
CA LEU A 66 16.15 5.50 -6.01
C LEU A 66 14.79 6.22 -6.16
N LEU A 67 14.71 7.52 -5.88
CA LEU A 67 13.46 8.29 -5.95
C LEU A 67 12.86 8.35 -7.37
N PRO A 68 13.62 8.55 -8.46
CA PRO A 68 13.04 8.54 -9.81
C PRO A 68 12.39 7.20 -10.15
N TRP A 69 13.01 6.09 -9.76
CA TRP A 69 12.46 4.75 -9.94
C TRP A 69 11.23 4.50 -9.07
N THR A 70 11.24 5.02 -7.84
CA THR A 70 10.09 4.99 -6.94
C THR A 70 8.90 5.74 -7.53
N ALA A 71 9.14 6.90 -8.16
CA ALA A 71 8.12 7.67 -8.87
C ALA A 71 7.60 6.95 -10.12
N ALA A 72 8.49 6.32 -10.90
CA ALA A 72 8.08 5.52 -12.06
C ALA A 72 7.26 4.29 -11.67
N LEU A 73 7.59 3.64 -10.55
CA LEU A 73 6.79 2.55 -9.96
C LEU A 73 5.39 3.04 -9.56
N LEU A 74 5.30 4.18 -8.86
CA LEU A 74 4.03 4.82 -8.53
C LEU A 74 3.19 5.10 -9.79
N ALA A 75 3.80 5.70 -10.82
CA ALA A 75 3.11 5.98 -12.08
C ALA A 75 2.60 4.69 -12.75
N GLY A 76 3.43 3.63 -12.81
CA GLY A 76 3.02 2.34 -13.36
C GLY A 76 1.82 1.73 -12.60
N MET A 77 1.83 1.81 -11.27
CA MET A 77 0.73 1.32 -10.44
C MET A 77 -0.55 2.15 -10.60
N LEU A 78 -0.46 3.48 -10.75
CA LEU A 78 -1.60 4.37 -11.01
C LEU A 78 -2.24 4.16 -12.40
N LEU A 79 -1.44 3.73 -13.39
CA LEU A 79 -1.99 3.32 -14.68
C LEU A 79 -2.63 1.94 -14.58
N PHE A 80 -2.02 1.01 -13.86
CA PHE A 80 -2.57 -0.33 -13.65
C PHE A 80 -3.89 -0.32 -12.85
N SER A 81 -4.05 0.62 -11.91
CA SER A 81 -5.29 0.75 -11.13
C SER A 81 -6.53 1.06 -11.96
N GLN A 82 -6.38 1.46 -13.23
CA GLN A 82 -7.51 1.61 -14.15
C GLN A 82 -8.30 0.32 -14.34
N LEU A 83 -7.69 -0.85 -14.12
CA LEU A 83 -8.43 -2.11 -14.11
C LEU A 83 -9.45 -2.14 -12.96
N SER A 84 -9.04 -1.74 -11.76
CA SER A 84 -9.91 -1.69 -10.58
C SER A 84 -10.97 -0.60 -10.68
N VAL A 85 -10.64 0.56 -11.27
CA VAL A 85 -11.62 1.62 -11.59
C VAL A 85 -12.66 1.10 -12.58
N LEU A 86 -12.24 0.42 -13.65
CA LEU A 86 -13.16 -0.16 -14.62
C LEU A 86 -14.07 -1.23 -13.99
N LEU A 87 -13.52 -2.12 -13.16
CA LEU A 87 -14.32 -3.11 -12.43
C LEU A 87 -15.35 -2.45 -11.52
N ALA A 88 -14.95 -1.40 -10.78
CA ALA A 88 -15.87 -0.66 -9.94
C ALA A 88 -17.01 -0.04 -10.75
N MET A 89 -16.69 0.65 -11.85
CA MET A 89 -17.71 1.32 -12.68
C MET A 89 -18.66 0.36 -13.40
N LEU A 90 -18.19 -0.83 -13.74
CA LEU A 90 -19.00 -1.82 -14.47
C LEU A 90 -19.87 -2.68 -13.54
N PHE A 91 -19.48 -2.86 -12.29
CA PHE A 91 -20.02 -3.92 -11.44
C PHE A 91 -20.20 -3.56 -9.96
N ALA A 92 -19.58 -2.51 -9.43
CA ALA A 92 -19.77 -2.13 -8.04
C ALA A 92 -21.13 -1.45 -7.84
N SER A 93 -21.78 -1.78 -6.73
CA SER A 93 -23.06 -1.20 -6.34
C SER A 93 -22.86 0.16 -5.63
N GLU A 94 -23.91 0.98 -5.55
CA GLU A 94 -23.86 2.22 -4.76
C GLU A 94 -23.55 1.96 -3.27
N ALA A 95 -23.93 0.80 -2.75
CA ALA A 95 -23.60 0.38 -1.38
C ALA A 95 -22.09 0.18 -1.17
N ASP A 96 -21.38 -0.27 -2.21
CA ASP A 96 -19.91 -0.43 -2.19
C ASP A 96 -19.18 0.93 -2.15
N ALA A 97 -19.77 1.97 -2.74
CA ALA A 97 -19.20 3.33 -2.79
C ALA A 97 -19.41 4.12 -1.49
N LYS A 98 -20.53 3.92 -0.81
CA LYS A 98 -20.96 4.73 0.35
C LYS A 98 -20.14 4.48 1.62
N SER A 99 -19.62 3.26 1.80
CA SER A 99 -18.81 2.87 2.98
C SER A 99 -17.46 3.61 3.10
N LEU A 100 -16.95 4.20 2.03
CA LEU A 100 -15.59 4.77 1.99
C LEU A 100 -15.53 6.28 2.24
N THR A 101 -16.66 7.00 2.17
CA THR A 101 -16.69 8.48 2.09
C THR A 101 -17.50 9.17 3.19
N ASP A 102 -17.88 8.44 4.25
CA ASP A 102 -18.61 9.02 5.39
C ASP A 102 -17.69 9.89 6.27
N GLY A 103 -17.80 11.21 6.12
CA GLY A 103 -17.10 12.23 6.91
C GLY A 103 -16.58 13.40 6.08
N THR A 104 -15.84 14.33 6.69
CA THR A 104 -15.27 15.47 5.95
C THR A 104 -14.07 15.03 5.10
N LEU A 105 -13.90 15.65 3.91
CA LEU A 105 -12.79 15.35 3.02
C LEU A 105 -11.41 15.36 3.71
N PRO A 106 -11.07 16.32 4.60
CA PRO A 106 -9.79 16.28 5.31
C PRO A 106 -9.61 15.04 6.19
N LEU A 107 -10.66 14.56 6.86
CA LEU A 107 -10.60 13.34 7.66
C LEU A 107 -10.48 12.09 6.79
N GLN A 108 -11.15 12.06 5.64
CA GLN A 108 -11.03 10.97 4.67
C GLN A 108 -9.60 10.87 4.12
N VAL A 109 -9.02 12.00 3.71
CA VAL A 109 -7.63 12.06 3.23
C VAL A 109 -6.68 11.61 4.34
N LEU A 110 -6.85 12.09 5.58
CA LEU A 110 -6.01 11.67 6.70
C LEU A 110 -6.11 10.16 6.96
N ALA A 111 -7.32 9.60 6.99
CA ALA A 111 -7.54 8.19 7.27
C ALA A 111 -7.03 7.29 6.13
N ILE A 112 -7.39 7.60 4.88
CA ILE A 112 -7.22 6.70 3.73
C ILE A 112 -5.87 6.93 3.02
N ALA A 113 -5.42 8.18 2.89
CA ALA A 113 -4.19 8.49 2.18
C ALA A 113 -2.96 8.47 3.09
N VAL A 114 -3.11 8.63 4.40
CA VAL A 114 -1.96 8.74 5.32
C VAL A 114 -1.94 7.63 6.34
N LEU A 115 -2.92 7.57 7.24
CA LEU A 115 -2.90 6.64 8.37
C LEU A 115 -3.02 5.18 7.93
N GLY A 116 -3.92 4.88 7.00
CA GLY A 116 -4.08 3.53 6.43
C GLY A 116 -2.78 2.99 5.86
N PRO A 117 -2.18 3.66 4.86
CA PRO A 117 -0.89 3.26 4.29
C PRO A 117 0.22 3.10 5.32
N LEU A 118 0.34 4.00 6.31
CA LEU A 118 1.35 3.86 7.37
C LEU A 118 1.13 2.59 8.20
N CYS A 119 -0.11 2.33 8.64
CA CYS A 119 -0.45 1.13 9.39
C CYS A 119 -0.21 -0.13 8.56
N GLU A 120 -0.67 -0.13 7.32
CA GLU A 120 -0.59 -1.27 6.41
C GLU A 120 0.85 -1.59 6.02
N GLU A 121 1.72 -0.60 5.79
CA GLU A 121 3.13 -0.89 5.53
C GLU A 121 3.84 -1.46 6.77
N LEU A 122 3.51 -1.01 7.98
CA LEU A 122 4.04 -1.59 9.22
C LEU A 122 3.55 -3.03 9.44
N ILE A 123 2.27 -3.29 9.20
CA ILE A 123 1.63 -4.61 9.33
C ILE A 123 2.21 -5.56 8.28
N TYR A 124 1.99 -5.24 7.00
CA TYR A 124 2.19 -6.16 5.90
C TYR A 124 3.65 -6.22 5.48
N ARG A 125 4.37 -5.09 5.38
CA ARG A 125 5.77 -5.10 4.91
C ARG A 125 6.71 -5.32 6.09
N GLY A 126 6.53 -4.53 7.13
CA GLY A 126 7.31 -4.62 8.37
C GLY A 126 7.17 -5.97 9.05
N GLY A 127 5.93 -6.36 9.38
CA GLY A 127 5.63 -7.61 10.09
C GLY A 127 5.57 -8.83 9.19
N LEU A 128 4.61 -8.88 8.25
CA LEU A 128 4.36 -10.08 7.45
C LEU A 128 5.48 -10.37 6.46
N THR A 129 5.84 -9.45 5.56
CA THR A 129 6.86 -9.70 4.53
C THR A 129 8.22 -10.00 5.13
N GLN A 130 8.75 -9.15 6.02
CA GLN A 130 10.05 -9.44 6.65
C GLN A 130 10.00 -10.72 7.49
N GLY A 131 8.93 -10.93 8.25
CA GLY A 131 8.78 -12.10 9.11
C GLY A 131 8.61 -13.43 8.36
N LEU A 132 7.87 -13.43 7.24
CA LEU A 132 7.68 -14.60 6.39
C LEU A 132 8.94 -14.89 5.56
N CYS A 133 9.57 -13.87 4.97
CA CYS A 133 10.83 -14.07 4.23
C CYS A 133 12.00 -14.51 5.12
N ALA A 134 11.91 -14.34 6.44
CA ALA A 134 12.87 -14.89 7.39
C ALA A 134 12.67 -16.40 7.67
N ARG A 135 11.52 -16.97 7.26
CA ARG A 135 11.12 -18.36 7.57
C ARG A 135 10.85 -19.21 6.34
N PHE A 136 10.51 -18.57 5.23
CA PHE A 136 10.18 -19.18 3.95
C PHE A 136 11.03 -18.55 2.84
N PRO A 137 11.20 -19.24 1.70
CA PRO A 137 11.70 -18.63 0.47
C PRO A 137 11.06 -17.26 0.22
N TRP A 138 11.89 -16.28 -0.13
CA TRP A 138 11.46 -14.88 -0.20
C TRP A 138 10.27 -14.65 -1.14
N LYS A 139 10.17 -15.40 -2.24
CA LYS A 139 9.05 -15.33 -3.18
C LYS A 139 7.73 -15.70 -2.50
N GLU A 140 7.74 -16.77 -1.72
CA GLU A 140 6.56 -17.26 -0.98
C GLU A 140 6.18 -16.26 0.10
N GLY A 141 7.15 -15.73 0.85
CA GLY A 141 6.90 -14.73 1.87
C GLY A 141 6.25 -13.45 1.33
N ILE A 142 6.72 -12.94 0.18
CA ILE A 142 6.09 -11.80 -0.50
C ILE A 142 4.68 -12.17 -0.98
N VAL A 143 4.50 -13.30 -1.66
CA VAL A 143 3.20 -13.70 -2.21
C VAL A 143 2.16 -13.88 -1.10
N LEU A 144 2.51 -14.57 -0.01
CA LEU A 144 1.62 -14.75 1.13
C LEU A 144 1.22 -13.42 1.77
N SER A 145 2.17 -12.50 1.96
CA SER A 145 1.89 -11.16 2.48
C SER A 145 0.97 -10.36 1.53
N ALA A 146 1.24 -10.42 0.22
CA ALA A 146 0.44 -9.73 -0.79
C ALA A 146 -0.99 -10.28 -0.90
N VAL A 147 -1.16 -11.60 -0.78
CA VAL A 147 -2.49 -12.24 -0.75
C VAL A 147 -3.25 -11.86 0.52
N ALA A 148 -2.59 -11.85 1.69
CA ALA A 148 -3.22 -11.39 2.93
C ALA A 148 -3.68 -9.93 2.83
N PHE A 149 -2.86 -9.06 2.23
CA PHE A 149 -3.21 -7.66 1.97
C PHE A 149 -4.42 -7.55 1.04
N MET A 150 -4.40 -8.24 -0.10
CA MET A 150 -5.46 -8.23 -1.10
C MET A 150 -6.83 -8.69 -0.55
N ILE A 151 -6.87 -9.72 0.31
CA ILE A 151 -8.12 -10.25 0.90
C ILE A 151 -8.82 -9.22 1.79
N GLY A 152 -8.06 -8.28 2.37
CA GLY A 152 -8.62 -7.20 3.19
C GLY A 152 -9.34 -6.09 2.40
N HIS A 153 -9.36 -6.16 1.07
CA HIS A 153 -9.87 -5.11 0.20
C HIS A 153 -11.14 -5.51 -0.54
N PRO A 154 -11.94 -4.53 -1.02
CA PRO A 154 -13.09 -4.81 -1.88
C PRO A 154 -12.69 -5.60 -3.12
N TRP A 155 -13.58 -6.47 -3.57
CA TRP A 155 -13.30 -7.43 -4.65
C TRP A 155 -12.84 -6.74 -5.95
N PHE A 156 -13.38 -5.56 -6.29
CA PHE A 156 -12.99 -4.82 -7.49
C PHE A 156 -11.58 -4.20 -7.38
N GLN A 157 -11.04 -4.06 -6.18
CA GLN A 157 -9.67 -3.58 -5.91
C GLN A 157 -8.64 -4.72 -5.88
N ILE A 158 -9.06 -5.99 -5.93
CA ILE A 158 -8.18 -7.16 -5.86
C ILE A 158 -7.00 -7.09 -6.85
N PRO A 159 -7.20 -6.78 -8.16
CA PRO A 159 -6.08 -6.76 -9.10
C PRO A 159 -5.00 -5.74 -8.70
N GLN A 160 -5.43 -4.53 -8.36
CA GLN A 160 -4.56 -3.44 -7.96
C GLN A 160 -3.84 -3.73 -6.63
N THR A 161 -4.58 -4.18 -5.63
CA THR A 161 -4.04 -4.43 -4.28
C THR A 161 -3.07 -5.60 -4.26
N LEU A 162 -3.29 -6.63 -5.09
CA LEU A 162 -2.33 -7.71 -5.30
C LEU A 162 -1.02 -7.17 -5.92
N LEU A 163 -1.09 -6.36 -6.97
CA LEU A 163 0.10 -5.80 -7.61
C LEU A 163 0.89 -4.90 -6.64
N ILE A 164 0.21 -4.00 -5.92
CA ILE A 164 0.83 -3.16 -4.89
C ILE A 164 1.44 -4.02 -3.78
N GLY A 165 0.72 -5.06 -3.34
CA GLY A 165 1.19 -6.10 -2.42
C GLY A 165 2.54 -6.68 -2.83
N LEU A 166 2.62 -7.18 -4.06
CA LEU A 166 3.81 -7.82 -4.62
C LEU A 166 4.97 -6.84 -4.79
N VAL A 167 4.72 -5.66 -5.38
CA VAL A 167 5.77 -4.66 -5.65
C VAL A 167 6.35 -4.14 -4.35
N LEU A 168 5.52 -3.68 -3.41
CA LEU A 168 6.01 -3.13 -2.16
C LEU A 168 6.62 -4.20 -1.25
N GLY A 169 6.07 -5.42 -1.26
CA GLY A 169 6.67 -6.57 -0.61
C GLY A 169 8.07 -6.85 -1.14
N TYR A 170 8.25 -6.83 -2.46
CA TYR A 170 9.55 -6.98 -3.09
C TYR A 170 10.52 -5.86 -2.72
N LEU A 171 10.10 -4.59 -2.79
CA LEU A 171 10.95 -3.46 -2.39
C LEU A 171 11.38 -3.56 -0.92
N CYS A 172 10.45 -3.96 -0.04
CA CYS A 172 10.74 -4.14 1.37
C CYS A 172 11.77 -5.27 1.60
N TRP A 173 11.56 -6.43 0.98
CA TRP A 173 12.51 -7.54 1.06
C TRP A 173 13.88 -7.17 0.49
N TYR A 174 13.92 -6.49 -0.66
CA TYR A 174 15.15 -6.16 -1.38
C TYR A 174 15.99 -5.11 -0.67
N THR A 175 15.35 -4.08 -0.11
CA THR A 175 16.03 -2.93 0.49
C THR A 175 16.12 -2.99 2.02
N GLY A 176 15.31 -3.85 2.65
CA GLY A 176 15.09 -3.86 4.10
C GLY A 176 14.32 -2.64 4.64
N SER A 177 13.87 -1.74 3.76
CA SER A 177 13.20 -0.49 4.13
C SER A 177 11.72 -0.49 3.81
N LEU A 178 10.93 0.07 4.72
CA LEU A 178 9.51 0.41 4.55
C LEU A 178 9.32 1.76 3.88
N GLY A 179 10.35 2.62 3.86
CA GLY A 179 10.22 4.01 3.42
C GLY A 179 9.75 4.16 1.98
N TYR A 180 10.20 3.28 1.06
CA TYR A 180 9.74 3.28 -0.33
C TYR A 180 8.27 2.88 -0.45
N GLY A 181 7.86 1.84 0.30
CA GLY A 181 6.47 1.39 0.34
C GLY A 181 5.55 2.45 0.91
N ILE A 182 5.92 3.06 2.04
CA ILE A 182 5.18 4.17 2.66
C ILE A 182 5.01 5.33 1.69
N LEU A 183 6.09 5.77 1.04
CA LEU A 183 6.05 6.88 0.08
C LEU A 183 5.12 6.57 -1.08
N ILE A 184 5.28 5.40 -1.72
CA ILE A 184 4.43 5.00 -2.84
C ILE A 184 2.98 4.89 -2.38
N HIS A 185 2.70 4.24 -1.26
CA HIS A 185 1.36 3.92 -0.82
C HIS A 185 0.57 5.16 -0.38
N ILE A 186 1.20 6.09 0.33
CA ILE A 186 0.61 7.39 0.68
C ILE A 186 0.30 8.19 -0.59
N LEU A 187 1.26 8.31 -1.50
CA LEU A 187 1.07 9.07 -2.74
C LEU A 187 0.03 8.42 -3.63
N PHE A 188 0.02 7.09 -3.73
CA PHE A 188 -0.94 6.34 -4.49
C PHE A 188 -2.36 6.61 -3.99
N ASN A 189 -2.63 6.40 -2.69
CA ASN A 189 -3.96 6.65 -2.12
C ASN A 189 -4.35 8.14 -2.16
N GLY A 190 -3.39 9.05 -1.95
CA GLY A 190 -3.63 10.49 -2.03
C GLY A 190 -3.99 10.96 -3.43
N LEU A 191 -3.30 10.47 -4.46
CA LEU A 191 -3.56 10.84 -5.85
C LEU A 191 -4.89 10.29 -6.37
N LEU A 192 -5.40 9.19 -5.79
CA LEU A 192 -6.73 8.67 -6.15
C LEU A 192 -7.87 9.65 -5.84
N PHE A 193 -7.73 10.55 -4.86
CA PHE A 193 -8.72 11.62 -4.60
C PHE A 193 -8.82 12.63 -5.75
N PHE A 194 -7.79 12.74 -6.58
CA PHE A 194 -7.69 13.70 -7.68
C PHE A 194 -7.72 13.01 -9.06
N TYR A 195 -7.90 11.70 -9.08
CA TYR A 195 -7.87 10.92 -10.30
C TYR A 195 -9.14 11.20 -11.13
N PRO A 196 -9.02 11.60 -12.41
CA PRO A 196 -10.18 11.91 -13.22
C PRO A 196 -11.05 10.66 -13.42
N SER A 197 -12.34 10.77 -13.11
CA SER A 197 -13.28 9.66 -13.27
C SER A 197 -13.39 9.29 -14.75
N SER A 198 -13.17 8.02 -15.11
CA SER A 198 -13.49 7.48 -16.44
C SER A 198 -14.99 7.41 -16.75
N ALA A 199 -15.85 7.90 -15.85
CA ALA A 199 -17.30 7.94 -15.99
C ALA A 199 -17.72 8.68 -17.29
N ALA A 200 -17.16 9.86 -17.55
CA ALA A 200 -17.49 10.64 -18.74
C ALA A 200 -17.13 9.92 -20.05
N LEU A 201 -16.02 9.16 -20.06
CA LEU A 201 -15.61 8.36 -21.22
C LEU A 201 -16.52 7.13 -21.42
N LEU A 202 -16.94 6.48 -20.33
CA LEU A 202 -17.87 5.36 -20.37
C LEU A 202 -19.26 5.78 -20.84
N GLU A 203 -19.74 6.95 -20.42
CA GLU A 203 -20.99 7.55 -20.88
C GLU A 203 -20.95 7.90 -22.37
N TRP A 204 -19.82 8.43 -22.84
CA TRP A 204 -19.65 8.76 -24.25
C TRP A 204 -19.60 7.51 -25.14
N ASN A 205 -18.73 6.54 -24.82
CA ASN A 205 -18.65 5.28 -25.55
C ASN A 205 -18.02 4.17 -24.71
N ARG A 206 -18.86 3.21 -24.30
CA ARG A 206 -18.44 2.08 -23.44
C ARG A 206 -17.34 1.23 -24.05
N ALA A 207 -17.42 0.90 -25.34
CA ALA A 207 -16.43 0.03 -25.98
C ALA A 207 -15.06 0.72 -26.07
N VAL A 208 -15.04 2.00 -26.47
CA VAL A 208 -13.80 2.79 -26.55
C VAL A 208 -13.19 2.97 -25.17
N ALA A 209 -13.99 3.28 -24.14
CA ALA A 209 -13.51 3.44 -22.77
C ALA A 209 -12.87 2.15 -22.22
N ILE A 210 -13.47 0.98 -22.49
CA ILE A 210 -12.89 -0.32 -22.11
C ILE A 210 -11.55 -0.55 -22.82
N LEU A 211 -11.51 -0.38 -24.15
CA LEU A 211 -10.29 -0.61 -24.94
C LEU A 211 -9.14 0.31 -24.50
N LEU A 212 -9.41 1.60 -24.30
CA LEU A 212 -8.41 2.56 -23.80
C LEU A 212 -7.94 2.20 -22.40
N SER A 213 -8.84 1.83 -21.50
CA SER A 213 -8.49 1.43 -20.14
C SER A 213 -7.59 0.20 -20.13
N LEU A 214 -7.89 -0.82 -20.95
CA LEU A 214 -7.05 -2.01 -21.08
C LEU A 214 -5.66 -1.68 -21.65
N GLY A 215 -5.57 -0.75 -22.62
CA GLY A 215 -4.30 -0.23 -23.12
C GLY A 215 -3.48 0.46 -22.03
N ILE A 216 -4.12 1.30 -21.21
CA ILE A 216 -3.49 1.98 -20.07
C ILE A 216 -3.00 0.96 -19.03
N VAL A 217 -3.80 -0.07 -18.73
CA VAL A 217 -3.43 -1.13 -17.79
C VAL A 217 -2.19 -1.89 -18.28
N ALA A 218 -2.14 -2.24 -19.56
CA ALA A 218 -0.99 -2.91 -20.17
C ALA A 218 0.27 -2.03 -20.10
N ALA A 219 0.15 -0.74 -20.41
CA ALA A 219 1.24 0.23 -20.29
C ALA A 219 1.70 0.38 -18.82
N GLY A 220 0.77 0.43 -17.87
CA GLY A 220 1.06 0.49 -16.44
C GLY A 220 1.83 -0.72 -15.93
N LEU A 221 1.44 -1.93 -16.35
CA LEU A 221 2.17 -3.15 -16.02
C LEU A 221 3.59 -3.14 -16.62
N ALA A 222 3.72 -2.77 -17.89
CA ALA A 222 5.02 -2.67 -18.55
C ALA A 222 5.94 -1.65 -17.86
N LEU A 223 5.41 -0.47 -17.53
CA LEU A 223 6.14 0.58 -16.82
C LEU A 223 6.57 0.12 -15.42
N THR A 224 5.68 -0.58 -14.70
CA THR A 224 5.98 -1.14 -13.37
C THR A 224 7.12 -2.14 -13.45
N LEU A 225 7.09 -3.08 -14.39
CA LEU A 225 8.15 -4.08 -14.57
C LEU A 225 9.49 -3.45 -14.99
N TRP A 226 9.46 -2.46 -15.89
CA TRP A 226 10.64 -1.71 -16.30
C TRP A 226 11.23 -0.92 -15.13
N ALA A 227 10.40 -0.20 -14.38
CA ALA A 227 10.83 0.61 -13.25
C ALA A 227 11.38 -0.27 -12.11
N LEU A 228 10.81 -1.46 -11.89
CA LEU A 228 11.30 -2.42 -10.91
C LEU A 228 12.73 -2.90 -11.26
N ARG A 229 12.99 -3.22 -12.53
CA ARG A 229 14.34 -3.58 -13.01
C ARG A 229 15.33 -2.42 -12.91
N GLY A 230 14.87 -1.19 -13.17
CA GLY A 230 15.69 0.01 -13.02
C GLY A 230 16.04 0.30 -11.57
N PHE A 231 15.07 0.15 -10.68
CA PHE A 231 15.22 0.28 -9.24
C PHE A 231 16.28 -0.70 -8.70
N THR A 232 16.17 -1.99 -9.03
CA THR A 232 17.10 -3.02 -8.54
C THR A 232 18.52 -2.77 -9.02
N ARG A 233 18.71 -2.52 -10.33
CA ARG A 233 20.02 -2.19 -10.91
C ARG A 233 20.65 -0.94 -10.29
N CYS A 234 19.83 0.03 -9.90
CA CYS A 234 20.32 1.22 -9.21
C CYS A 234 20.71 0.90 -7.76
N ALA A 235 19.90 0.12 -7.06
CA ALA A 235 20.17 -0.32 -5.70
C ALA A 235 21.47 -1.15 -5.63
N ASP A 236 21.68 -2.06 -6.56
CA ASP A 236 22.89 -2.90 -6.64
C ASP A 236 24.15 -2.06 -6.84
N ARG A 237 24.09 -1.04 -7.71
CA ARG A 237 25.22 -0.11 -7.90
C ARG A 237 25.54 0.65 -6.63
N LEU A 238 24.53 1.13 -5.91
CA LEU A 238 24.74 1.84 -4.64
C LEU A 238 25.37 0.93 -3.59
N GLN A 239 24.94 -0.33 -3.50
CA GLN A 239 25.53 -1.30 -2.58
C GLN A 239 26.99 -1.61 -2.95
N ALA A 240 27.29 -1.76 -4.25
CA ALA A 240 28.66 -1.99 -4.72
C ALA A 240 29.59 -0.80 -4.41
N THR A 241 29.12 0.44 -4.56
CA THR A 241 29.90 1.64 -4.21
C THR A 241 30.13 1.77 -2.70
N GLU A 242 29.16 1.39 -1.87
CA GLU A 242 29.30 1.40 -0.40
C GLU A 242 30.24 0.30 0.12
N ALA A 243 30.43 -0.78 -0.64
CA ALA A 243 31.31 -1.90 -0.30
C ALA A 243 32.74 -1.74 -0.83
N ALA A 244 33.00 -0.71 -1.64
CA ALA A 244 34.35 -0.41 -2.14
C ALA A 244 35.21 0.15 -0.99
N PRO A 245 36.43 -0.38 -0.79
CA PRO A 245 37.32 -0.01 0.31
C PRO A 245 37.85 1.43 0.20
#